data_AF-A0A924YCS3-F1
#
_entry.id   AF-A0A924YCS3-F1
#
_cell.length_a   1.000
_cell.length_b   1.000
_cell.length_c   1.000
_cell.angle_alpha   90.00
_cell.angle_beta   90.00
_cell.angle_gamma   90.00
#
_symmetry.space_group_name_H-M   'P 1'
#
loop_
_entity.id
_entity.type
_entity.pdbx_description
1 polymer ?
#
loop_
_entity_poly.entity_id
_entity_poly.type
_entity_poly.pdbx_seq_one_letter_code
_entity_poly.pdbx_strand_id
1 'polypeptide(L)'
;MTFFPIRIDATYSDGMTPAQFMRSINLIPFKFNLSELPNIVLMQIFQNVLLTVPFGFGVNFVAQVTAKRIFWLAAAVGLGIEAGQLIISLLLRYPYRIIDINDALLNASGILIGYGIFRVFAWLYLTATQRFGIKHWGLSAYIHNVASRTQARG
;
A
#
# COMPACT_ATOMS: atom_id res chain seq x y z
N MET A 1 -6.47 -22.45 9.80
CA MET A 1 -6.94 -21.07 9.66
C MET A 1 -5.73 -20.16 9.70
N THR A 2 -5.39 -19.56 8.57
CA THR A 2 -4.14 -18.85 8.31
C THR A 2 -4.26 -17.39 8.74
N PHE A 3 -3.74 -17.07 9.92
CA PHE A 3 -3.18 -15.74 10.13
C PHE A 3 -1.94 -15.62 9.24
N PHE A 4 -1.85 -14.55 8.46
CA PHE A 4 -0.61 -13.87 8.05
C PHE A 4 0.64 -14.79 7.89
N PRO A 5 1.18 -15.06 6.69
CA PRO A 5 1.89 -16.32 6.42
C PRO A 5 3.32 -16.33 6.99
N ILE A 6 3.46 -16.38 8.31
CA ILE A 6 4.66 -16.74 9.05
C ILE A 6 4.67 -18.26 9.08
N ARG A 7 5.30 -18.87 8.06
CA ARG A 7 5.71 -20.26 8.16
C ARG A 7 6.99 -20.31 8.99
N ILE A 8 6.83 -20.60 10.28
CA ILE A 8 7.96 -20.93 11.15
C ILE A 8 8.25 -22.42 10.95
N ASP A 9 8.88 -22.77 9.82
CA ASP A 9 9.43 -24.10 9.65
C ASP A 9 10.74 -24.16 10.46
N ALA A 10 10.66 -24.71 11.67
CA ALA A 10 11.71 -24.73 12.69
C ALA A 10 12.98 -25.54 12.33
N THR A 11 13.14 -25.94 11.07
CA THR A 11 14.18 -26.88 10.62
C THR A 11 15.30 -26.22 9.80
N TYR A 12 15.26 -24.90 9.59
CA TYR A 12 16.27 -24.17 8.79
C TYR A 12 17.00 -23.09 9.61
N SER A 13 17.41 -23.42 10.83
CA SER A 13 18.12 -22.50 11.73
C SER A 13 19.65 -22.47 11.54
N ASP A 14 20.19 -22.99 10.43
CA ASP A 14 21.64 -23.01 10.21
C ASP A 14 22.07 -22.46 8.84
N GLY A 15 22.87 -21.40 8.90
CA GLY A 15 23.86 -21.02 7.90
C GLY A 15 23.36 -20.41 6.58
N MET A 16 23.01 -19.12 6.57
CA MET A 16 22.96 -18.35 5.31
C MET A 16 24.19 -17.45 5.17
N THR A 17 24.91 -17.60 4.06
CA THR A 17 26.12 -16.83 3.74
C THR A 17 25.77 -15.42 3.25
N PRO A 18 26.64 -14.41 3.43
CA PRO A 18 26.43 -13.05 2.90
C PRO A 18 26.11 -13.00 1.40
N ALA A 19 26.62 -13.97 0.63
CA ALA A 19 26.37 -14.10 -0.81
C ALA A 19 24.91 -14.47 -1.15
N GLN A 20 24.26 -15.29 -0.31
CA GLN A 20 22.85 -15.64 -0.48
C GLN A 20 21.94 -14.47 -0.10
N PHE A 21 22.31 -13.70 0.92
CA PHE A 21 21.62 -12.46 1.28
C PHE A 21 21.66 -11.43 0.13
N MET A 22 22.83 -11.20 -0.47
CA MET A 22 22.97 -10.28 -1.61
C MET A 22 22.12 -10.68 -2.83
N ARG A 23 21.87 -11.98 -3.04
CA ARG A 23 20.99 -12.47 -4.13
C ARG A 23 19.50 -12.26 -3.85
N SER A 24 19.11 -12.10 -2.60
CA SER A 24 17.74 -11.77 -2.20
C SER A 24 17.40 -10.29 -2.32
N ILE A 25 18.27 -9.46 -2.90
CA ILE A 25 18.03 -8.04 -3.09
C ILE A 25 17.83 -7.79 -4.60
N ASN A 26 16.58 -7.57 -5.01
CA ASN A 26 16.21 -7.23 -6.38
C ASN A 26 15.85 -5.74 -6.48
N LEU A 27 16.82 -4.93 -6.90
CA LEU A 27 16.64 -3.47 -7.06
C LEU A 27 16.28 -3.07 -8.49
N ILE A 28 16.03 -4.03 -9.38
CA ILE A 28 15.74 -3.74 -10.78
C ILE A 28 14.23 -3.54 -10.95
N PRO A 29 13.77 -2.32 -11.26
CA PRO A 29 12.35 -2.05 -11.45
C PRO A 29 11.82 -2.80 -12.67
N PHE A 30 10.59 -3.30 -12.56
CA PHE A 30 9.84 -4.08 -13.54
C PHE A 30 10.42 -5.47 -13.85
N LYS A 31 11.36 -5.96 -13.04
CA LYS A 31 11.88 -7.32 -13.17
C LYS A 31 11.01 -8.32 -12.41
N PHE A 32 9.90 -8.70 -13.02
CA PHE A 32 9.12 -9.86 -12.55
C PHE A 32 9.84 -11.14 -12.97
N ASN A 33 10.00 -12.09 -12.05
CA ASN A 33 10.50 -13.42 -12.40
C ASN A 33 9.38 -14.18 -13.13
N LEU A 34 9.27 -13.95 -14.45
CA LEU A 34 8.29 -14.60 -15.33
C LEU A 34 8.47 -16.14 -15.42
N SER A 35 9.55 -16.66 -14.84
CA SER A 35 9.76 -18.09 -14.61
C SER A 35 8.88 -18.67 -13.51
N GLU A 36 8.32 -17.83 -12.64
CA GLU A 36 7.32 -18.26 -11.66
C GLU A 36 5.93 -18.37 -12.30
N LEU A 37 5.08 -19.22 -11.73
CA LEU A 37 3.72 -19.42 -12.23
C LEU A 37 2.97 -18.06 -12.27
N PRO A 38 2.29 -17.72 -13.38
CA PRO A 38 1.60 -16.43 -13.54
C PRO A 38 0.65 -16.08 -12.39
N ASN A 39 0.01 -17.08 -11.81
CA ASN A 39 -0.92 -16.92 -10.68
C ASN A 39 -0.22 -16.45 -9.39
N ILE A 40 1.03 -16.85 -9.16
CA ILE A 40 1.81 -16.46 -7.99
C ILE A 40 2.20 -14.99 -8.12
N VAL A 41 2.71 -14.59 -9.29
CA VAL A 41 3.07 -13.20 -9.60
C VAL A 41 1.85 -12.29 -9.48
N LEU A 42 0.71 -12.70 -10.04
CA LEU A 42 -0.53 -11.92 -9.95
C LEU A 42 -1.03 -11.77 -8.51
N MET A 43 -0.94 -12.84 -7.70
CA MET A 43 -1.31 -12.79 -6.29
C MET A 43 -0.40 -11.83 -5.51
N GLN A 44 0.91 -11.81 -5.77
CA GLN A 44 1.84 -10.88 -5.12
C GLN A 44 1.51 -9.42 -5.47
N ILE A 45 1.28 -9.14 -6.75
CA ILE A 45 0.81 -7.83 -7.24
C ILE A 45 -0.46 -7.42 -6.50
N PHE A 46 -1.46 -8.31 -6.48
CA PHE A 46 -2.74 -8.04 -5.85
C PHE A 46 -2.61 -7.77 -4.35
N GLN A 47 -1.83 -8.57 -3.62
CA GLN A 47 -1.65 -8.43 -2.18
C GLN A 47 -0.95 -7.11 -1.81
N ASN A 48 0.14 -6.75 -2.50
CA ASN A 48 0.89 -5.52 -2.21
C ASN A 48 0.04 -4.27 -2.52
N VAL A 49 -0.69 -4.28 -3.63
CA VAL A 49 -1.62 -3.19 -3.98
C VAL A 49 -2.77 -3.12 -2.97
N LEU A 50 -3.45 -4.25 -2.71
CA LEU A 50 -4.62 -4.28 -1.84
C LEU A 50 -4.31 -3.85 -0.41
N LEU A 51 -3.12 -4.19 0.10
CA LEU A 51 -2.67 -3.82 1.44
C LEU A 51 -2.68 -2.29 1.67
N THR A 52 -2.35 -1.52 0.62
CA THR A 52 -2.09 -0.09 0.73
C THR A 52 -3.25 0.79 0.23
N VAL A 53 -4.25 0.19 -0.43
CA VAL A 53 -5.49 0.88 -0.86
C VAL A 53 -6.26 1.51 0.31
N PRO A 54 -6.52 0.81 1.45
CA PRO A 54 -7.23 1.41 2.57
C PRO A 54 -6.51 2.63 3.15
N PHE A 55 -5.17 2.61 3.16
CA PHE A 55 -4.37 3.73 3.60
C PHE A 55 -4.51 4.94 2.64
N GLY A 56 -4.38 4.70 1.33
CA GLY A 56 -4.58 5.75 0.31
C GLY A 56 -5.98 6.37 0.35
N PHE A 57 -7.00 5.56 0.62
CA PHE A 57 -8.37 6.05 0.81
C PHE A 57 -8.53 6.86 2.10
N GLY A 58 -7.98 6.36 3.20
CA GLY A 58 -8.14 6.92 4.55
C GLY A 58 -7.36 8.22 4.80
N VAL A 59 -6.29 8.46 4.04
CA VAL A 59 -5.34 9.55 4.34
C VAL A 59 -5.99 10.93 4.37
N ASN A 60 -6.99 11.19 3.52
CA ASN A 60 -7.66 12.50 3.45
C ASN A 60 -8.58 12.79 4.63
N PHE A 61 -9.03 11.76 5.35
CA PHE A 61 -9.79 11.97 6.58
C PHE A 61 -8.86 12.52 7.66
N VAL A 62 -7.68 11.91 7.85
CA VAL A 62 -6.77 12.29 8.93
C VAL A 62 -5.96 13.54 8.58
N ALA A 63 -5.48 13.64 7.34
CA ALA A 63 -4.60 14.72 6.90
C ALA A 63 -5.07 15.31 5.57
N GLN A 64 -4.90 16.62 5.41
CA GLN A 64 -5.22 17.28 4.14
C GLN A 64 -4.08 17.08 3.14
N VAL A 65 -4.23 16.08 2.26
CA VAL A 65 -3.19 15.71 1.28
C VAL A 65 -3.57 16.22 -0.10
N THR A 66 -2.65 16.89 -0.78
CA THR A 66 -2.82 17.32 -2.18
C THR A 66 -2.32 16.24 -3.14
N ALA A 67 -2.72 16.31 -4.41
CA ALA A 67 -2.27 15.36 -5.44
C ALA A 67 -0.73 15.26 -5.58
N LYS A 68 -0.01 16.36 -5.34
CA LYS A 68 1.46 16.36 -5.31
C LYS A 68 2.02 15.68 -4.05
N ARG A 69 1.38 15.91 -2.89
CA ARG A 69 1.82 15.34 -1.62
C ARG A 69 1.53 13.85 -1.53
N ILE A 70 0.43 13.37 -2.11
CA ILE A 70 0.11 11.93 -2.10
C ILE A 70 1.14 11.13 -2.88
N PHE A 71 1.73 11.69 -3.94
CA PHE A 71 2.81 11.02 -4.68
C PHE A 71 4.05 10.79 -3.81
N TRP A 72 4.51 11.83 -3.10
CA TRP A 72 5.63 11.71 -2.17
C TRP A 72 5.31 10.81 -0.97
N LEU A 73 4.09 10.89 -0.46
CA LEU A 73 3.62 10.04 0.63
C LEU A 73 3.55 8.57 0.19
N ALA A 74 3.07 8.30 -1.03
CA ALA A 74 3.01 6.97 -1.59
C ALA A 74 4.41 6.36 -1.74
N ALA A 75 5.38 7.14 -2.23
CA ALA A 75 6.77 6.72 -2.30
C ALA A 75 7.38 6.47 -0.90
N ALA A 76 7.17 7.40 0.04
CA ALA A 76 7.70 7.28 1.40
C ALA A 76 7.13 6.06 2.16
N VAL A 77 5.82 5.83 2.04
CA VAL A 77 5.14 4.70 2.70
C VAL A 77 5.49 3.39 1.99
N GLY A 78 5.53 3.35 0.66
CA GLY A 78 5.94 2.17 -0.10
C GLY A 78 7.36 1.73 0.27
N LEU A 79 8.32 2.66 0.29
CA LEU A 79 9.68 2.39 0.73
C LEU A 79 9.77 2.05 2.22
N GLY A 80 8.94 2.68 3.07
CA GLY A 80 8.89 2.41 4.50
C GLY A 80 8.39 0.99 4.83
N ILE A 81 7.41 0.48 4.08
CA ILE A 81 6.91 -0.89 4.23
C ILE A 81 8.02 -1.89 3.87
N GLU A 82 8.71 -1.70 2.74
CA GLU A 82 9.84 -2.55 2.35
C GLU A 82 10.97 -2.51 3.38
N ALA A 83 11.32 -1.31 3.87
CA ALA A 83 12.34 -1.15 4.91
C ALA A 83 11.94 -1.85 6.20
N GLY A 84 10.67 -1.80 6.60
CA GLY A 84 10.15 -2.55 7.74
C GLY A 84 10.27 -4.06 7.54
N GLN A 85 9.92 -4.57 6.35
CA GLN A 85 10.08 -5.98 6.00
C GLN A 85 11.55 -6.41 6.02
N LEU A 86 12.47 -5.55 5.57
CA LEU A 86 13.91 -5.77 5.66
C LEU A 86 14.39 -5.87 7.11
N ILE A 87 13.99 -4.92 7.96
CA ILE A 87 14.38 -4.91 9.38
C ILE A 87 13.88 -6.19 10.06
N ILE A 88 12.63 -6.58 9.82
CA ILE A 88 12.07 -7.84 10.35
C ILE A 88 12.88 -9.05 9.86
N SER A 89 13.25 -9.08 8.59
CA SER A 89 14.07 -10.16 8.01
C SER A 89 15.46 -10.23 8.65
N LEU A 90 16.10 -9.09 8.91
CA LEU A 90 17.39 -9.02 9.59
C LEU A 90 17.30 -9.48 11.05
N LEU A 91 16.26 -9.05 11.77
CA LEU A 91 16.02 -9.43 13.17
C LEU A 91 15.76 -10.93 13.32
N LEU A 92 15.01 -11.51 12.38
CA LEU A 92 14.67 -12.94 12.38
C LEU A 92 15.78 -13.82 11.76
N ARG A 93 16.88 -13.23 11.25
CA ARG A 93 17.94 -13.91 10.46
C ARG A 93 17.39 -14.81 9.36
N TYR A 94 16.21 -14.47 8.86
CA TYR A 94 15.46 -15.23 7.87
C TYR A 94 15.12 -14.28 6.74
N PRO A 95 15.52 -14.55 5.49
CA PRO A 95 15.12 -13.73 4.35
C PRO A 95 13.65 -14.01 4.09
N TYR A 96 12.80 -13.30 4.81
CA TYR A 96 11.36 -13.51 4.77
C TYR A 96 10.77 -13.10 3.42
N ARG A 97 11.46 -12.22 2.69
CA ARG A 97 11.20 -11.91 1.29
C ARG A 97 12.43 -11.27 0.64
N ILE A 98 12.54 -11.49 -0.66
CA ILE A 98 13.46 -10.76 -1.54
C ILE A 98 13.07 -9.28 -1.44
N ILE A 99 13.99 -8.37 -1.10
CA ILE A 99 13.70 -6.94 -1.22
C ILE A 99 13.45 -6.69 -2.70
N ASP A 100 12.22 -6.35 -3.07
CA ASP A 100 11.85 -6.09 -4.45
C ASP A 100 11.37 -4.65 -4.58
N ILE A 101 12.08 -3.85 -5.37
CA ILE A 101 11.64 -2.48 -5.71
C ILE A 101 10.25 -2.49 -6.37
N ASN A 102 9.85 -3.60 -7.00
CA ASN A 102 8.51 -3.79 -7.53
C ASN A 102 7.47 -3.77 -6.42
N ASP A 103 7.75 -4.35 -5.26
CA ASP A 103 6.82 -4.37 -4.13
C ASP A 103 6.61 -2.95 -3.56
N ALA A 104 7.68 -2.14 -3.45
CA ALA A 104 7.57 -0.72 -3.12
C ALA A 104 6.72 0.06 -4.13
N LEU A 105 6.91 -0.19 -5.43
CA LEU A 105 6.15 0.45 -6.50
C LEU A 105 4.68 0.02 -6.49
N LEU A 106 4.40 -1.26 -6.23
CA LEU A 106 3.05 -1.80 -6.10
C LEU A 106 2.34 -1.21 -4.88
N ASN A 107 3.03 -1.12 -3.75
CA ASN A 107 2.55 -0.45 -2.55
C ASN A 107 2.26 1.04 -2.83
N ALA A 108 3.16 1.75 -3.50
CA ALA A 108 2.92 3.14 -3.90
C ALA A 108 1.70 3.26 -4.85
N SER A 109 1.54 2.32 -5.78
CA SER A 109 0.40 2.30 -6.71
C SER A 109 -0.93 2.06 -5.99
N GLY A 110 -0.97 1.19 -4.98
CA GLY A 110 -2.17 0.96 -4.17
C GLY A 110 -2.59 2.21 -3.39
N ILE A 111 -1.64 2.99 -2.86
CA ILE A 111 -1.93 4.28 -2.22
C ILE A 111 -2.55 5.27 -3.21
N LEU A 112 -2.00 5.37 -4.42
CA LEU A 112 -2.54 6.25 -5.46
C LEU A 112 -3.93 5.81 -5.91
N ILE A 113 -4.16 4.50 -6.08
CA ILE A 113 -5.47 3.92 -6.40
C ILE A 113 -6.47 4.24 -5.29
N GLY A 114 -6.11 4.01 -4.02
CA GLY A 114 -6.96 4.32 -2.86
C GLY A 114 -7.34 5.80 -2.78
N TYR A 115 -6.38 6.69 -3.05
CA TYR A 115 -6.64 8.14 -3.12
C TYR A 115 -7.59 8.50 -4.28
N GLY A 116 -7.42 7.87 -5.44
CA GLY A 116 -8.33 8.01 -6.57
C GLY A 116 -9.76 7.56 -6.25
N ILE A 117 -9.91 6.40 -5.62
CA ILE A 117 -11.20 5.88 -5.14
C ILE A 117 -11.84 6.87 -4.17
N PHE A 118 -11.07 7.45 -3.24
CA PHE A 118 -11.58 8.47 -2.32
C PHE A 118 -12.08 9.73 -3.05
N ARG A 119 -11.37 10.20 -4.09
CA ARG A 119 -11.85 11.33 -4.89
C ARG A 119 -13.17 11.02 -5.60
N VAL A 120 -13.30 9.84 -6.19
CA VAL A 120 -14.57 9.41 -6.83
C VAL A 120 -15.69 9.33 -5.79
N PHE A 121 -15.42 8.72 -4.63
CA PHE A 121 -16.36 8.68 -3.51
C PHE A 121 -16.78 10.09 -3.06
N ALA A 122 -15.82 10.99 -2.85
CA ALA A 122 -16.08 12.37 -2.43
C ALA A 122 -16.94 13.11 -3.46
N TRP A 123 -16.67 12.94 -4.76
CA TRP A 123 -17.48 13.52 -5.82
C TRP A 123 -18.92 12.99 -5.79
N LEU A 124 -19.10 11.67 -5.79
CA LEU A 124 -20.43 11.03 -5.71
C LEU A 124 -21.20 11.46 -4.46
N TYR A 125 -20.52 11.51 -3.31
CA TYR A 125 -21.10 11.92 -2.04
C TYR A 125 -21.61 13.36 -2.09
N LEU A 126 -20.81 14.30 -2.61
CA LEU A 126 -21.21 15.71 -2.73
C LEU A 126 -22.36 15.88 -3.73
N THR A 127 -22.31 15.20 -4.88
CA THR A 127 -23.39 15.26 -5.87
C THR A 127 -24.69 14.70 -5.32
N ALA A 128 -24.66 13.57 -4.62
CA ALA A 128 -25.86 12.99 -4.00
C ALA A 128 -26.42 13.90 -2.89
N THR A 129 -25.57 14.40 -2.00
CA THR A 129 -26.01 15.23 -0.86
C THR A 129 -26.60 16.57 -1.30
N GLN A 130 -26.04 17.20 -2.34
CA GLN A 130 -26.62 18.38 -2.97
C GLN A 130 -27.97 18.08 -3.63
N ARG A 131 -28.10 16.95 -4.31
CA ARG A 131 -29.34 16.56 -5.01
C ARG A 131 -30.49 16.24 -4.06
N PHE A 132 -30.19 15.65 -2.90
CA PHE A 132 -31.19 15.23 -1.92
C PHE A 132 -31.38 16.21 -0.74
N GLY A 133 -30.64 17.32 -0.71
CA GLY A 133 -30.76 18.34 0.35
C GLY A 133 -30.50 17.79 1.76
N ILE A 134 -29.58 16.82 1.88
CA ILE A 134 -29.37 16.08 3.13
C ILE A 134 -28.75 17.02 4.17
N LYS A 135 -29.42 17.19 5.32
CA LYS A 135 -28.84 17.92 6.45
C LYS A 135 -27.66 17.16 7.04
N HIS A 136 -26.52 17.84 7.12
CA HIS A 136 -25.30 17.28 7.70
C HIS A 136 -25.21 17.60 9.20
N TRP A 137 -25.11 16.57 10.04
CA TRP A 137 -24.86 16.67 11.48
C TRP A 137 -23.79 15.68 11.93
N GLY A 138 -22.93 16.09 12.86
CA GLY A 138 -21.86 15.26 13.42
C GLY A 138 -20.90 14.66 12.38
N LEU A 139 -20.77 13.33 12.35
CA LEU A 139 -19.89 12.59 11.44
C LEU A 139 -20.16 12.91 9.96
N SER A 140 -21.43 13.07 9.58
CA SER A 140 -21.79 13.38 8.20
C SER A 140 -21.33 14.79 7.77
N ALA A 141 -21.31 15.77 8.68
CA ALA A 141 -20.78 17.10 8.43
C ALA A 141 -19.26 17.09 8.26
N TYR A 142 -18.57 16.26 9.06
CA TYR A 142 -17.14 16.05 8.91
C TYR A 142 -16.80 15.41 7.55
N ILE A 143 -17.50 14.34 7.16
CA ILE A 143 -17.31 13.68 5.86
C ILE A 143 -17.56 14.67 4.72
N HIS A 144 -18.64 15.45 4.78
CA HIS A 144 -18.93 16.49 3.79
C HIS A 144 -17.83 17.56 3.69
N ASN A 145 -17.27 17.98 4.83
CA ASN A 145 -16.18 18.94 4.86
C ASN A 145 -14.88 18.37 4.25
N VAL A 146 -14.52 17.13 4.59
CA VAL A 146 -13.36 16.46 3.99
C VAL A 146 -13.56 16.27 2.48
N ALA A 147 -14.74 15.81 2.05
CA ALA A 147 -15.06 15.63 0.64
C ALA A 147 -14.98 16.94 -0.16
N SER A 148 -15.58 18.02 0.35
CA SER A 148 -15.60 19.33 -0.33
C SER A 148 -14.21 19.93 -0.45
N ARG A 149 -13.38 19.87 0.60
CA ARG A 149 -11.98 20.32 0.57
C ARG A 149 -11.13 19.54 -0.42
N THR A 150 -11.38 18.23 -0.53
CA THR A 150 -10.62 17.36 -1.44
C THR A 150 -10.91 17.68 -2.90
N GLN A 151 -12.17 17.97 -3.25
CA GLN A 151 -12.56 18.38 -4.60
C GLN A 151 -12.05 19.78 -4.96
N ALA A 152 -12.04 20.72 -4.01
CA ALA A 152 -11.55 22.09 -4.25
C ALA A 152 -10.03 22.16 -4.51
N ARG A 153 -9.27 21.12 -4.13
CA ARG A 153 -7.81 21.02 -4.31
C ARG A 153 -7.43 20.03 -5.44
N GLY A 154 -8.43 19.72 -6.28
CA GLY A 154 -8.39 18.89 -7.48
C GLY A 154 -7.13 19.01 -8.30
#